data_AF-A0A7S3DHR3-F1
#
_entry.id   AF-A0A7S3DHR3-F1
#
_cell.length_a   1.000
_cell.length_b   1.000
_cell.length_c   1.000
_cell.angle_alpha   90.00
_cell.angle_beta   90.00
_cell.angle_gamma   90.00
#
_symmetry.space_group_name_H-M   'P 1'
#
loop_
_entity.id
_entity.type
_entity.pdbx_description
1 polymer ?
#
loop_
_entity_poly.entity_id
_entity_poly.type
_entity_poly.pdbx_seq_one_letter_code
_entity_poly.pdbx_strand_id
1 'polypeptide(L)'
;PFSETLQSVFGGLIERLGADSLDLPLLTSREVKTATLVVVTGDRGLCGGYNNFIIKKAEKRIEDLQAQGIKVEIITVGKKGTVFMNRYRKDLVVATYECGQNPSSVEATAISNTLLNRFLGDNTDTVEFVYTRFVSLIASTPSSRTL
;
A
#
# COMPACT_ATOMS: atom_id res chain seq x y z
N PRO A 1 -11.61 -3.54 17.46
CA PRO A 1 -11.20 -4.63 18.38
C PRO A 1 -9.78 -5.17 18.11
N PHE A 2 -9.52 -5.92 17.03
CA PHE A 2 -8.20 -6.54 16.81
C PHE A 2 -7.05 -5.53 16.75
N SER A 3 -7.18 -4.49 15.91
CA SER A 3 -6.15 -3.46 15.75
C SER A 3 -5.89 -2.67 17.04
N GLU A 4 -6.93 -2.40 17.84
CA GLU A 4 -6.82 -1.64 19.09
C GLU A 4 -6.06 -2.46 20.14
N THR A 5 -6.41 -3.75 20.28
CA THR A 5 -5.69 -4.66 21.19
C THR A 5 -4.24 -4.83 20.77
N LEU A 6 -3.98 -5.01 19.48
CA LEU A 6 -2.62 -5.18 18.95
C LEU A 6 -1.78 -3.92 19.21
N GLN A 7 -2.33 -2.74 18.93
CA GLN A 7 -1.67 -1.46 19.21
C GLN A 7 -1.39 -1.26 20.71
N SER A 8 -2.34 -1.62 21.57
CA SER A 8 -2.18 -1.52 23.03
C SER A 8 -1.05 -2.43 23.54
N VAL A 9 -1.01 -3.69 23.08
CA VAL A 9 0.03 -4.65 23.46
C VAL A 9 1.40 -4.20 22.92
N PHE A 10 1.48 -3.82 21.65
CA PHE A 10 2.74 -3.34 21.05
C PHE A 10 3.24 -2.06 21.72
N GLY A 11 2.36 -1.10 22.02
CA GLY A 11 2.71 0.13 22.71
C GLY A 11 3.30 -0.15 24.10
N GLY A 12 2.65 -1.01 24.88
CA GLY A 12 3.14 -1.39 26.21
C GLY A 12 4.45 -2.19 26.18
N LEU A 13 4.72 -2.95 25.11
CA LEU A 13 6.00 -3.66 24.93
C LEU A 13 7.14 -2.70 24.58
N ILE A 14 6.92 -1.77 23.65
CA ILE A 14 7.91 -0.76 23.25
C ILE A 14 8.29 0.12 24.44
N GLU A 15 7.31 0.54 25.25
CA GLU A 15 7.54 1.37 26.44
C GLU A 15 8.41 0.66 27.50
N ARG A 16 8.28 -0.67 27.63
CA ARG A 16 9.03 -1.47 28.62
C ARG A 16 10.43 -1.87 28.15
N LEU A 17 10.63 -2.07 26.86
CA LEU A 17 11.90 -2.54 26.30
C LEU A 17 12.95 -1.42 26.17
N GLY A 18 12.53 -0.15 26.26
CA GLY A 18 13.39 1.01 26.05
C GLY A 18 13.76 1.13 24.56
N ALA A 19 13.67 2.34 24.00
CA ALA A 19 13.89 2.58 22.57
C ALA A 19 15.29 2.18 22.07
N ASP A 20 16.26 1.98 22.98
CA ASP A 20 17.68 1.82 22.68
C ASP A 20 18.14 0.37 22.39
N SER A 21 17.28 -0.65 22.55
CA SER A 21 17.70 -2.07 22.42
C SER A 21 16.96 -2.92 21.38
N LEU A 22 16.11 -2.31 20.57
CA LEU A 22 15.31 -3.01 19.56
C LEU A 22 15.80 -2.66 18.15
N ASP A 23 16.69 -3.51 17.59
CA ASP A 23 16.98 -3.53 16.16
C ASP A 23 15.80 -4.17 15.42
N LEU A 24 14.72 -3.39 15.27
CA LEU A 24 13.50 -3.78 14.56
C LEU A 24 13.52 -3.13 13.17
N PRO A 25 13.80 -3.89 12.09
CA PRO A 25 13.91 -3.33 10.74
C PRO A 25 12.70 -2.48 10.32
N LEU A 26 11.49 -2.87 10.76
CA LEU A 26 10.24 -2.17 10.46
C LEU A 26 10.08 -0.81 11.15
N LEU A 27 10.85 -0.52 12.20
CA LEU A 27 10.80 0.75 12.95
C LEU A 27 11.99 1.66 12.63
N THR A 28 13.00 1.16 11.91
CA THR A 28 14.19 1.92 11.55
C THR A 28 13.90 2.84 10.37
N SER A 29 14.07 4.15 10.59
CA SER A 29 14.00 5.13 9.50
C SER A 29 15.25 5.04 8.63
N ARG A 30 15.06 4.96 7.31
CA ARG A 30 16.14 4.89 6.31
C ARG A 30 15.86 5.83 5.15
N GLU A 31 16.93 6.20 4.43
CA GLU A 31 16.82 6.97 3.20
C GLU A 31 15.97 6.20 2.17
N VAL A 32 14.96 6.87 1.60
CA VAL A 32 14.04 6.24 0.65
C VAL A 32 14.63 6.30 -0.76
N LYS A 33 15.07 5.16 -1.28
CA LYS A 33 15.56 5.00 -2.67
C LYS A 33 14.55 4.27 -3.53
N THR A 34 13.78 3.35 -2.94
CA THR A 34 12.72 2.61 -3.60
C THR A 34 11.41 2.68 -2.81
N ALA A 35 10.33 3.07 -3.47
CA ALA A 35 8.98 3.13 -2.91
C ALA A 35 8.05 2.12 -3.60
N THR A 36 7.38 1.28 -2.81
CA THR A 36 6.31 0.40 -3.30
C THR A 36 4.96 1.08 -3.10
N LEU A 37 4.27 1.36 -4.20
CA LEU A 37 2.90 1.85 -4.21
C LEU A 37 1.91 0.69 -4.28
N VAL A 38 1.06 0.57 -3.26
CA VAL A 38 -0.05 -0.37 -3.23
C VAL A 38 -1.32 0.33 -3.73
N VAL A 39 -1.71 0.04 -4.97
CA VAL A 39 -2.84 0.71 -5.63
C VAL A 39 -4.10 -0.14 -5.50
N VAL A 40 -5.05 0.33 -4.70
CA VAL A 40 -6.27 -0.41 -4.35
C VAL A 40 -7.46 0.07 -5.16
N THR A 41 -7.96 -0.81 -6.04
CA THR A 41 -9.10 -0.59 -6.94
C THR A 41 -10.13 -1.70 -6.77
N GLY A 42 -11.28 -1.55 -7.40
CA GLY A 42 -12.28 -2.62 -7.51
C GLY A 42 -12.02 -3.54 -8.70
N ASP A 43 -12.58 -4.75 -8.65
CA ASP A 43 -12.52 -5.71 -9.76
C ASP A 43 -13.49 -5.37 -10.90
N ARG A 44 -14.63 -4.77 -10.55
CA ARG A 44 -15.75 -4.49 -11.47
C ARG A 44 -15.77 -3.03 -11.91
N GLY A 45 -16.38 -2.81 -13.07
CA GLY A 45 -16.71 -1.48 -13.58
C GLY A 45 -18.06 -0.98 -13.08
N LEU A 46 -18.65 0.01 -13.77
CA LEU A 46 -19.96 0.61 -13.46
C LEU A 46 -20.04 1.23 -12.05
N CYS A 47 -18.92 1.73 -11.56
CA CYS A 47 -18.77 2.35 -10.23
C CYS A 47 -18.48 3.85 -10.31
N GLY A 48 -18.93 4.50 -11.40
CA GLY A 48 -18.64 5.91 -11.67
C GLY A 48 -17.12 6.18 -11.72
N GLY A 49 -16.70 7.23 -11.01
CA GLY A 49 -15.30 7.65 -10.95
C GLY A 49 -14.39 6.85 -10.00
N TYR A 50 -14.93 5.89 -9.23
CA TYR A 50 -14.21 5.23 -8.12
C TYR A 50 -12.81 4.72 -8.52
N ASN A 51 -12.73 3.85 -9.54
CA ASN A 51 -11.45 3.30 -10.00
C ASN A 51 -10.56 4.38 -10.65
N ASN A 52 -11.16 5.26 -11.45
CA ASN A 52 -10.42 6.29 -12.18
C ASN A 52 -9.76 7.32 -11.25
N PHE A 53 -10.42 7.67 -10.14
CA PHE A 53 -9.84 8.60 -9.16
C PHE A 53 -8.60 8.04 -8.48
N ILE A 54 -8.59 6.74 -8.17
CA ILE A 54 -7.41 6.07 -7.61
C ILE A 54 -6.31 5.95 -8.65
N ILE A 55 -6.64 5.55 -9.88
CA ILE A 55 -5.67 5.42 -10.97
C ILE A 55 -4.96 6.75 -11.21
N LYS A 56 -5.71 7.86 -11.37
CA LYS A 56 -5.12 9.20 -11.56
C LYS A 56 -4.26 9.65 -10.38
N LYS A 57 -4.66 9.34 -9.14
CA LYS A 57 -3.87 9.66 -7.96
C LYS A 57 -2.56 8.86 -7.93
N ALA A 58 -2.62 7.57 -8.30
CA ALA A 58 -1.45 6.71 -8.38
C ALA A 58 -0.49 7.17 -9.49
N GLU A 59 -0.99 7.48 -10.69
CA GLU A 59 -0.20 8.05 -11.80
C GLU A 59 0.59 9.27 -11.35
N LYS A 60 -0.10 10.26 -10.78
CA LYS A 60 0.54 11.48 -10.29
C LYS A 60 1.60 11.16 -9.23
N ARG A 61 1.32 10.23 -8.32
CA ARG A 61 2.27 9.85 -7.28
C ARG A 61 3.51 9.15 -7.84
N ILE A 62 3.34 8.31 -8.87
CA ILE A 62 4.46 7.68 -9.58
C ILE A 62 5.35 8.75 -10.21
N GLU A 63 4.75 9.74 -10.88
CA GLU A 63 5.47 10.87 -11.48
C GLU A 63 6.22 11.69 -10.43
N ASP A 64 5.55 12.04 -9.33
CA ASP A 64 6.14 12.82 -8.23
C ASP A 64 7.37 12.11 -7.62
N LEU A 65 7.30 10.80 -7.42
CA LEU A 65 8.41 9.99 -6.88
C LEU A 65 9.56 9.86 -7.88
N GLN A 66 9.24 9.63 -9.16
CA GLN A 66 10.26 9.55 -10.21
C GLN A 66 10.99 10.88 -10.40
N ALA A 67 10.28 12.01 -10.29
CA ALA A 67 10.87 13.35 -10.33
C ALA A 67 11.84 13.61 -9.16
N GLN A 68 11.65 12.91 -8.03
CA GLN A 68 12.56 12.92 -6.88
C GLN A 68 13.73 11.93 -7.01
N GLY A 69 13.83 11.20 -8.12
CA GLY A 69 14.84 10.17 -8.32
C GLY A 69 14.58 8.87 -7.56
N ILE A 70 13.38 8.70 -6.99
CA ILE A 70 12.99 7.50 -6.24
C ILE A 70 12.51 6.44 -7.23
N LYS A 71 13.07 5.22 -7.11
CA LYS A 71 12.60 4.06 -7.86
C LYS A 71 11.20 3.68 -7.37
N VAL A 72 10.29 3.41 -8.31
CA VAL A 72 8.90 3.06 -7.98
C VAL A 72 8.63 1.61 -8.35
N GLU A 73 7.99 0.88 -7.44
CA GLU A 73 7.40 -0.43 -7.69
C GLU A 73 5.90 -0.36 -7.38
N ILE A 74 5.10 -1.18 -8.05
CA ILE A 74 3.65 -1.15 -7.96
C ILE A 74 3.13 -2.54 -7.60
N ILE A 75 2.32 -2.59 -6.55
CA ILE A 75 1.47 -3.74 -6.24
C ILE A 75 0.03 -3.30 -6.47
N THR A 76 -0.71 -4.03 -7.30
CA THR A 76 -2.12 -3.72 -7.54
C THR A 76 -3.02 -4.66 -6.75
N VAL A 77 -4.06 -4.11 -6.16
CA VAL A 77 -5.20 -4.86 -5.60
C VAL A 77 -6.43 -4.45 -6.40
N GLY A 78 -7.06 -5.41 -7.06
CA GLY A 78 -8.21 -5.21 -7.93
C GLY A 78 -7.89 -5.21 -9.42
N LYS A 79 -8.75 -5.89 -10.20
CA LYS A 79 -8.57 -6.10 -11.66
C LYS A 79 -8.47 -4.80 -12.45
N LYS A 80 -9.21 -3.74 -12.08
CA LYS A 80 -9.21 -2.49 -12.86
C LYS A 80 -7.87 -1.77 -12.77
N GLY A 81 -7.28 -1.69 -11.58
CA GLY A 81 -5.93 -1.17 -11.38
C GLY A 81 -4.89 -2.03 -12.10
N THR A 82 -4.97 -3.36 -11.97
CA THR A 82 -4.06 -4.29 -12.67
C THR A 82 -4.07 -4.10 -14.19
N VAL A 83 -5.25 -4.08 -14.81
CA VAL A 83 -5.39 -3.90 -16.26
C VAL A 83 -4.85 -2.54 -16.69
N PHE A 84 -5.09 -1.50 -15.90
CA PHE A 84 -4.60 -0.17 -16.23
C PHE A 84 -3.07 -0.08 -16.12
N MET A 85 -2.50 -0.47 -14.98
CA MET A 85 -1.06 -0.36 -14.72
C MET A 85 -0.23 -1.24 -15.66
N ASN A 86 -0.73 -2.41 -16.03
CA ASN A 86 -0.09 -3.25 -17.05
C ASN A 86 -0.06 -2.63 -18.45
N ARG A 87 -0.98 -1.71 -18.78
CA ARG A 87 -0.92 -0.95 -20.04
C ARG A 87 -0.08 0.31 -19.92
N TYR A 88 -0.10 0.94 -18.75
CA TYR A 88 0.61 2.18 -18.50
C TYR A 88 2.12 1.96 -18.29
N ARG A 89 2.49 1.15 -17.29
CA ARG A 89 3.87 0.94 -16.83
C ARG A 89 4.04 -0.48 -16.28
N LYS A 90 3.94 -1.49 -17.16
CA LYS A 90 4.06 -2.91 -16.79
C LYS A 90 5.38 -3.23 -16.10
N ASP A 91 6.44 -2.53 -16.48
CA ASP A 91 7.79 -2.63 -15.92
C ASP A 91 7.85 -2.34 -14.41
N LEU A 92 6.91 -1.56 -13.89
CA LEU A 92 6.85 -1.21 -12.48
C LEU A 92 5.99 -2.20 -11.66
N VAL A 93 5.16 -3.03 -12.30
CA VAL A 93 4.22 -3.92 -11.60
C VAL A 93 4.94 -5.18 -11.12
N VAL A 94 5.03 -5.35 -9.80
CA VAL A 94 5.76 -6.48 -9.18
C VAL A 94 4.83 -7.57 -8.64
N ALA A 95 3.60 -7.23 -8.28
CA ALA A 95 2.59 -8.19 -7.84
C ALA A 95 1.17 -7.67 -8.09
N THR A 96 0.23 -8.60 -8.26
CA THR A 96 -1.17 -8.27 -8.51
C THR A 96 -2.07 -9.20 -7.72
N TYR A 97 -3.10 -8.66 -7.08
CA TYR A 97 -4.08 -9.39 -6.30
C TYR A 97 -5.49 -9.00 -6.75
N GLU A 98 -6.45 -9.90 -6.58
CA GLU A 98 -7.86 -9.56 -6.71
C GLU A 98 -8.35 -8.89 -5.41
N CYS A 99 -9.32 -7.98 -5.53
CA CYS A 99 -9.90 -7.32 -4.35
C CYS A 99 -11.02 -8.18 -3.75
N GLY A 100 -11.74 -8.91 -4.60
CA GLY A 100 -12.90 -9.70 -4.20
C GLY A 100 -14.12 -8.82 -3.90
N GLN A 101 -15.21 -9.45 -3.49
CA GLN A 101 -16.39 -8.75 -2.95
C GLN A 101 -16.36 -8.68 -1.43
N ASN A 102 -15.77 -9.70 -0.79
CA ASN A 102 -15.63 -9.81 0.67
C ASN A 102 -14.16 -10.06 0.99
N PRO A 103 -13.34 -9.00 1.10
CA PRO A 103 -11.92 -9.14 1.43
C PRO A 103 -11.75 -9.90 2.75
N SER A 104 -10.86 -10.88 2.75
CA SER A 104 -10.58 -11.76 3.87
C SER A 104 -9.22 -11.47 4.51
N SER A 105 -9.04 -11.90 5.76
CA SER A 105 -7.75 -11.85 6.43
C SER A 105 -6.68 -12.67 5.71
N VAL A 106 -7.07 -13.74 5.01
CA VAL A 106 -6.16 -14.59 4.23
C VAL A 106 -5.55 -13.79 3.07
N GLU A 107 -6.39 -13.07 2.32
CA GLU A 107 -5.93 -12.21 1.22
C GLU A 107 -5.05 -11.06 1.73
N ALA A 108 -5.48 -10.42 2.83
CA ALA A 108 -4.69 -9.36 3.46
C ALA A 108 -3.32 -9.87 3.94
N THR A 109 -3.27 -11.10 4.47
CA THR A 109 -2.02 -11.74 4.93
C THR A 109 -1.10 -12.04 3.76
N ALA A 110 -1.64 -12.52 2.63
CA ALA A 110 -0.85 -12.75 1.42
C ALA A 110 -0.19 -11.46 0.90
N ILE A 111 -0.94 -10.35 0.86
CA ILE A 111 -0.41 -9.04 0.48
C ILE A 111 0.65 -8.57 1.49
N SER A 112 0.36 -8.71 2.79
CA SER A 112 1.27 -8.30 3.87
C SER A 112 2.58 -9.06 3.83
N ASN A 113 2.56 -10.37 3.58
CA ASN A 113 3.77 -11.19 3.48
C ASN A 113 4.64 -10.75 2.29
N THR A 114 4.03 -10.42 1.15
CA THR A 114 4.78 -9.90 0.01
C THR A 114 5.43 -8.56 0.32
N LEU A 115 4.70 -7.64 0.96
CA LEU A 115 5.26 -6.35 1.39
C LEU A 115 6.41 -6.54 2.39
N LEU A 116 6.21 -7.39 3.39
CA LEU A 116 7.21 -7.69 4.41
C LEU A 116 8.47 -8.28 3.80
N ASN A 117 8.35 -9.27 2.91
CA ASN A 117 9.49 -9.89 2.25
C ASN A 117 10.27 -8.89 1.40
N ARG A 118 9.59 -7.97 0.70
CA ARG A 118 10.27 -6.92 -0.09
C ARG A 118 10.97 -5.90 0.80
N PHE A 119 10.36 -5.54 1.92
CA PHE A 119 10.94 -4.59 2.85
C PHE A 119 12.16 -5.16 3.58
N LEU A 120 12.09 -6.43 4.02
CA LEU A 120 13.19 -7.14 4.66
C LEU A 120 14.29 -7.55 3.69
N GLY A 121 13.96 -7.75 2.41
CA GLY A 121 14.92 -8.04 1.34
C GLY A 121 15.56 -6.81 0.70
N ASP A 122 15.40 -5.62 1.30
CA ASP A 122 15.90 -4.32 0.81
C ASP A 122 15.49 -3.99 -0.64
N ASN A 123 14.38 -4.58 -1.10
CA ASN A 123 13.77 -4.24 -2.38
C ASN A 123 12.88 -3.00 -2.29
N THR A 124 12.48 -2.61 -1.09
CA THR A 124 11.56 -1.50 -0.84
C THR A 124 11.91 -0.83 0.48
N ASP A 125 12.15 0.48 0.44
CA ASP A 125 12.47 1.28 1.63
C ASP A 125 11.21 1.85 2.28
N THR A 126 10.15 2.08 1.50
CA THR A 126 8.87 2.58 1.99
C THR A 126 7.69 1.98 1.23
N VAL A 127 6.57 1.78 1.92
CA VAL A 127 5.32 1.29 1.34
C VAL A 127 4.24 2.37 1.48
N GLU A 128 3.63 2.76 0.37
CA GLU A 128 2.54 3.74 0.34
C GLU A 128 1.29 3.13 -0.28
N PHE A 129 0.17 3.19 0.45
CA PHE A 129 -1.13 2.77 -0.05
C PHE A 129 -1.82 3.93 -0.75
N VAL A 130 -2.41 3.67 -1.92
CA VAL A 130 -3.32 4.57 -2.63
C VAL A 130 -4.68 3.89 -2.70
N TYR A 131 -5.65 4.41 -1.95
CA TYR A 131 -6.93 3.75 -1.74
C TYR A 131 -8.08 4.76 -1.59
N THR A 132 -9.30 4.28 -1.76
CA THR A 132 -10.49 5.12 -1.57
C THR A 132 -10.86 5.16 -0.10
N ARG A 133 -10.86 6.36 0.50
CA ARG A 133 -11.38 6.58 1.84
C ARG A 133 -12.88 6.85 1.78
N PHE A 134 -13.64 6.05 2.53
CA PHE A 134 -15.06 6.29 2.74
C PHE A 134 -15.25 7.56 3.59
N VAL A 135 -16.09 8.48 3.13
CA VAL A 135 -16.46 9.70 3.86
C VAL A 135 -17.94 9.67 4.21
N SER A 136 -18.81 9.35 3.24
CA SER A 136 -20.25 9.15 3.43
C SER A 136 -20.80 8.23 2.33
N LEU A 137 -22.09 7.91 2.40
CA LEU A 137 -22.78 7.13 1.35
C LEU A 137 -22.75 7.79 -0.03
N ILE A 138 -22.55 9.11 -0.08
CA ILE A 138 -22.52 9.90 -1.32
C ILE A 138 -21.08 10.22 -1.73
N ALA A 139 -20.20 10.43 -0.75
CA ALA A 139 -18.85 10.92 -0.98
C ALA A 139 -17.77 9.92 -0.58
N SER A 140 -16.81 9.74 -1.47
CA SER A 140 -15.57 9.02 -1.21
C SER A 140 -14.40 9.79 -1.83
N THR A 141 -13.24 9.72 -1.19
CA THR A 141 -12.07 10.53 -1.61
C THR A 141 -10.85 9.65 -1.82
N PRO A 142 -10.09 9.82 -2.91
CA PRO A 142 -8.84 9.10 -3.11
C PRO A 142 -7.77 9.61 -2.12
N SER A 143 -7.27 8.72 -1.27
CA SER A 143 -6.29 9.02 -0.23
C SER A 143 -5.01 8.23 -0.47
N SER A 144 -3.90 8.74 0.09
CA SER A 144 -2.68 7.95 0.19
C SER A 144 -2.15 7.96 1.61
N ARG A 145 -1.51 6.87 2.02
CA ARG A 145 -0.97 6.68 3.37
C ARG A 145 0.27 5.80 3.32
N THR A 146 1.35 6.29 3.90
CA THR A 146 2.57 5.50 4.15
C THR A 146 2.35 4.58 5.36
N LEU A 147 2.77 3.32 5.24
CA LEU A 147 2.83 2.37 6.35
C LEU A 147 4.10 2.56 7.16
#